data_AF-A0A8H5CZA9-F1
#
_entry.id   AF-A0A8H5CZA9-F1
#
_cell.length_a   1.000
_cell.length_b   1.000
_cell.length_c   1.000
_cell.angle_alpha   90.00
_cell.angle_beta   90.00
_cell.angle_gamma   90.00
#
_symmetry.space_group_name_H-M   'P 1'
#
loop_
_entity.id
_entity.type
_entity.pdbx_description
1 polymer ?
#
loop_
_entity_poly.entity_id
_entity_poly.type
_entity_poly.pdbx_seq_one_letter_code
_entity_poly.pdbx_strand_id
1 'polypeptide(L)'
;MATALNRPLLPFGGTNMIFAGDFAQLPPAIGGENVSLYSHTIGSSSSDQQASIGKYLWHQVNTVVLLKRNCQQTGNSEKDVKFRKALENMRYKQCTTEDITFLRSLISDPSNNSRSVDNPRFRNTSIILTYNKHKDVPNELGTKRFAAETGQTLVQFFSEDEEVVFDEPPSKTHDRKHKWRKATKHKIDNQVQ
;
A
#
# COMPACT_ATOMS: atom_id res chain seq x y z
N MET A 1 -16.07 -14.27 10.84
CA MET A 1 -16.44 -15.19 9.73
C MET A 1 -16.99 -16.53 10.22
N ALA A 2 -16.28 -17.30 11.05
CA ALA A 2 -16.75 -18.62 11.47
C ALA A 2 -18.06 -18.58 12.29
N THR A 3 -18.24 -17.56 13.13
CA THR A 3 -19.49 -17.26 13.85
C THR A 3 -20.62 -16.82 12.92
N ALA A 4 -20.29 -16.13 11.83
CA ALA A 4 -21.28 -15.66 10.85
C ALA A 4 -21.81 -16.80 9.95
N LEU A 5 -21.02 -17.86 9.78
CA LEU A 5 -21.39 -19.03 8.96
C LEU A 5 -21.84 -20.24 9.79
N ASN A 6 -21.87 -20.12 11.12
CA ASN A 6 -22.20 -21.19 12.07
C ASN A 6 -21.41 -22.51 11.83
N ARG A 7 -20.15 -22.39 11.41
CA ARG A 7 -19.25 -23.53 11.12
C ARG A 7 -17.89 -23.31 11.79
N PRO A 8 -17.83 -23.26 13.14
CA PRO A 8 -16.62 -22.87 13.88
C PRO A 8 -15.47 -23.89 13.77
N LEU A 9 -15.78 -25.15 13.45
CA LEU A 9 -14.80 -26.23 13.38
C LEU A 9 -14.12 -26.34 12.01
N LEU A 10 -14.65 -25.66 10.99
CA LEU A 10 -14.04 -25.69 9.65
C LEU A 10 -13.09 -24.50 9.49
N PRO A 11 -11.90 -24.71 8.90
CA PRO A 11 -11.02 -23.61 8.48
C PRO A 11 -11.81 -22.56 7.70
N PHE A 12 -11.66 -21.30 8.07
CA PHE A 12 -12.36 -20.17 7.43
C PHE A 12 -13.89 -20.32 7.35
N GLY A 13 -14.51 -21.07 8.27
CA GLY A 13 -15.96 -21.32 8.25
C GLY A 13 -16.42 -22.22 7.10
N GLY A 14 -15.51 -22.98 6.48
CA GLY A 14 -15.79 -23.81 5.31
C GLY A 14 -15.78 -23.05 3.98
N THR A 15 -15.23 -21.84 3.96
CA THR A 15 -15.06 -21.03 2.74
C THR A 15 -13.78 -21.43 2.00
N ASN A 16 -13.85 -21.53 0.68
CA ASN A 16 -12.65 -21.69 -0.15
C ASN A 16 -11.87 -20.38 -0.17
N MET A 17 -10.63 -20.42 0.34
CA MET A 17 -9.76 -19.25 0.41
C MET A 17 -8.69 -19.31 -0.68
N ILE A 18 -8.51 -18.20 -1.40
CA ILE A 18 -7.39 -17.99 -2.31
C ILE A 18 -6.62 -16.79 -1.78
N PHE A 19 -5.35 -17.03 -1.42
CA PHE A 19 -4.43 -15.97 -1.04
C PHE A 19 -3.53 -15.65 -2.23
N ALA A 20 -3.43 -14.37 -2.56
CA ALA A 20 -2.55 -13.87 -3.61
C ALA A 20 -1.76 -12.68 -3.07
N GLY A 21 -0.46 -12.66 -3.34
CA GLY A 21 0.43 -11.62 -2.86
C GLY A 21 1.88 -11.93 -3.15
N ASP A 22 2.74 -11.04 -2.71
CA ASP A 22 4.18 -11.12 -2.93
C ASP A 22 4.92 -10.77 -1.63
N PHE A 23 5.60 -11.75 -1.04
CA PHE A 23 6.32 -11.60 0.21
C PHE A 23 7.60 -10.75 0.12
N ALA A 24 8.05 -10.42 -1.10
CA ALA A 24 9.16 -9.48 -1.30
C ALA A 24 8.72 -8.00 -1.24
N GLN A 25 7.43 -7.73 -1.04
CA GLN A 25 6.88 -6.38 -0.91
C GLN A 25 6.87 -5.90 0.55
N LEU A 26 6.17 -4.79 0.81
CA LEU A 26 6.08 -4.20 2.13
C LEU A 26 5.34 -5.14 3.11
N PRO A 27 5.87 -5.31 4.34
CA PRO A 27 5.15 -6.03 5.39
C PRO A 27 3.90 -5.23 5.83
N PRO A 28 3.04 -5.82 6.68
CA PRO A 28 1.92 -5.10 7.29
C PRO A 28 2.35 -3.77 7.91
N ALA A 29 1.60 -2.71 7.63
CA ALA A 29 1.97 -1.33 8.00
C ALA A 29 2.09 -1.12 9.52
N ILE A 30 1.22 -1.77 10.30
CA ILE A 30 1.26 -1.77 11.75
C ILE A 30 1.88 -3.09 12.19
N GLY A 31 2.91 -3.05 13.04
CA GLY A 31 3.57 -4.24 13.60
C GLY A 31 4.62 -4.91 12.69
N GLY A 32 4.69 -4.56 11.40
CA GLY A 32 5.74 -4.99 10.49
C GLY A 32 5.78 -6.50 10.26
N GLU A 33 6.98 -7.04 10.03
CA GLU A 33 7.18 -8.46 9.71
C GLU A 33 6.73 -9.39 10.86
N ASN A 34 6.84 -8.94 12.11
CA ASN A 34 6.47 -9.74 13.29
C ASN A 34 4.99 -10.12 13.33
N VAL A 35 4.11 -9.28 12.81
CA VAL A 35 2.66 -9.55 12.78
C VAL A 35 2.20 -10.17 11.46
N SER A 36 3.11 -10.42 10.51
CA SER A 36 2.76 -11.10 9.27
C SER A 36 2.30 -12.54 9.53
N LEU A 37 1.39 -13.04 8.68
CA LEU A 37 0.82 -14.39 8.81
C LEU A 37 1.88 -15.50 8.64
N TYR A 38 2.97 -15.19 7.95
CA TYR A 38 4.10 -16.09 7.71
C TYR A 38 5.23 -15.93 8.75
N SER A 39 5.06 -15.07 9.76
CA SER A 39 6.04 -14.91 10.82
C SER A 39 5.95 -16.04 11.85
N HIS A 40 7.10 -16.45 12.37
CA HIS A 40 7.19 -17.50 13.40
C HIS A 40 7.00 -16.95 14.83
N THR A 41 6.80 -15.64 14.98
CA THR A 41 6.70 -14.98 16.29
C THR A 41 5.31 -15.20 16.88
N ILE A 42 5.20 -15.76 18.07
CA ILE A 42 3.94 -15.89 18.81
C ILE A 42 4.05 -15.03 20.07
N GLY A 43 3.18 -14.03 20.18
CA GLY A 43 3.08 -13.22 21.39
C GLY A 43 2.12 -13.84 22.41
N SER A 44 2.12 -13.30 23.63
CA SER A 44 1.36 -13.84 24.76
C SER A 44 0.12 -13.02 25.15
N SER A 45 -0.10 -11.86 24.52
CA SER A 45 -1.28 -11.02 24.80
C SER A 45 -2.56 -11.53 24.12
N SER A 46 -3.73 -11.03 24.51
CA SER A 46 -5.01 -11.42 23.88
C SER A 46 -5.07 -11.08 22.38
N SER A 47 -4.52 -9.93 21.96
CA SER A 47 -4.36 -9.60 20.54
C SER A 47 -3.41 -10.57 19.84
N ASP A 48 -2.37 -11.04 20.53
CA ASP A 48 -1.45 -12.02 19.98
C ASP A 48 -2.10 -13.39 19.85
N GLN A 49 -2.99 -13.78 20.76
CA GLN A 49 -3.76 -15.02 20.67
C GLN A 49 -4.64 -15.03 19.41
N GLN A 50 -5.32 -13.92 19.10
CA GLN A 50 -6.09 -13.79 17.86
C GLN A 50 -5.17 -13.88 16.62
N ALA A 51 -4.01 -13.23 16.67
CA ALA A 51 -3.02 -13.33 15.60
C ALA A 51 -2.49 -14.77 15.43
N SER A 52 -2.29 -15.51 16.51
CA SER A 52 -1.87 -16.91 16.51
C SER A 52 -2.91 -17.82 15.85
N ILE A 53 -4.21 -17.58 16.08
CA ILE A 53 -5.27 -18.31 15.37
C ILE A 53 -5.19 -18.03 13.87
N GLY A 54 -5.00 -16.77 13.47
CA GLY A 54 -4.80 -16.39 12.06
C GLY A 54 -3.60 -17.09 11.43
N LYS A 55 -2.45 -17.14 12.13
CA LYS A 55 -1.25 -17.86 11.69
C LYS A 55 -1.48 -19.36 11.58
N TYR A 56 -2.17 -19.96 12.55
CA TYR A 56 -2.53 -21.38 12.49
C TYR A 56 -3.40 -21.69 11.26
N LEU A 57 -4.42 -20.88 10.98
CA LEU A 57 -5.25 -21.01 9.79
C LEU A 57 -4.43 -20.83 8.50
N TRP A 58 -3.48 -19.89 8.49
CA TRP A 58 -2.55 -19.70 7.37
C TRP A 58 -1.70 -20.96 7.12
N HIS A 59 -1.21 -21.62 8.16
CA HIS A 59 -0.45 -22.87 8.03
C HIS A 59 -1.28 -24.07 7.55
N GLN A 60 -2.61 -23.97 7.52
CA GLN A 60 -3.47 -25.00 6.91
C GLN A 60 -3.52 -24.91 5.37
N VAL A 61 -2.99 -23.83 4.78
CA VAL A 61 -2.85 -23.70 3.33
C VAL A 61 -1.79 -24.69 2.84
N ASN A 62 -2.20 -25.70 2.07
CA ASN A 62 -1.33 -26.79 1.60
C ASN A 62 -0.90 -26.67 0.13
N THR A 63 -1.51 -25.75 -0.61
CA THR A 63 -1.28 -25.60 -2.05
C THR A 63 -0.67 -24.24 -2.32
N VAL A 64 0.53 -24.24 -2.91
CA VAL A 64 1.24 -23.02 -3.30
C VAL A 64 1.48 -23.04 -4.80
N VAL A 65 1.04 -21.98 -5.48
CA VAL A 65 1.26 -21.78 -6.91
C VAL A 65 2.22 -20.62 -7.10
N LEU A 66 3.39 -20.88 -7.70
CA LEU A 66 4.38 -19.83 -8.00
C LEU A 66 4.29 -19.43 -9.48
N LEU A 67 3.89 -18.20 -9.75
CA LEU A 67 3.90 -17.62 -11.09
C LEU A 67 5.31 -17.13 -11.43
N LYS A 68 5.93 -17.71 -12.47
CA LYS A 68 7.32 -17.40 -12.85
C LYS A 68 7.45 -16.39 -13.99
N ARG A 69 6.41 -16.23 -14.82
CA ARG A 69 6.46 -15.33 -15.98
C ARG A 69 6.02 -13.92 -15.57
N ASN A 70 6.91 -12.96 -15.72
CA ASN A 70 6.57 -11.54 -15.60
C ASN A 70 5.85 -11.07 -16.88
N CYS A 71 4.64 -10.53 -16.73
CA CYS A 71 3.83 -10.02 -17.83
C CYS A 71 3.77 -8.48 -17.89
N GLN A 72 4.36 -7.77 -16.92
CA GLN A 72 4.39 -6.30 -16.91
C GLN A 72 5.53 -5.75 -17.78
N GLN A 73 6.71 -6.35 -17.70
CA GLN A 73 7.91 -5.91 -18.41
C GLN A 73 8.24 -6.87 -19.56
N THR A 74 7.44 -6.85 -20.62
CA THR A 74 7.60 -7.75 -21.78
C THR A 74 8.60 -7.26 -22.82
N GLY A 75 9.17 -6.07 -22.62
CA GLY A 75 10.17 -5.49 -23.53
C GLY A 75 11.43 -6.36 -23.63
N ASN A 76 11.97 -6.42 -24.84
CA ASN A 76 13.17 -7.21 -25.17
C ASN A 76 14.38 -6.32 -25.50
N SER A 77 14.30 -5.01 -25.26
CA SER A 77 15.49 -4.17 -25.39
C SER A 77 16.54 -4.57 -24.37
N GLU A 78 17.82 -4.31 -24.65
CA GLU A 78 18.90 -4.58 -23.71
C GLU A 78 18.65 -3.91 -22.35
N LYS A 79 18.05 -2.71 -22.37
CA LYS A 79 17.65 -1.97 -21.17
C LYS A 79 16.57 -2.71 -20.38
N ASP A 80 15.57 -3.27 -21.05
CA ASP A 80 14.48 -4.01 -20.40
C ASP A 80 14.99 -5.31 -19.77
N VAL A 81 15.92 -6.01 -20.46
CA VAL A 81 16.56 -7.22 -19.93
C VAL A 81 17.37 -6.90 -18.67
N LYS A 82 18.19 -5.84 -18.71
CA LYS A 82 18.95 -5.37 -17.53
C LYS A 82 18.02 -4.98 -16.39
N PHE A 83 16.92 -4.29 -16.67
CA PHE A 83 15.97 -3.87 -15.65
C PHE A 83 15.25 -5.06 -15.00
N ARG A 84 14.81 -6.04 -15.79
CA ARG A 84 14.21 -7.28 -15.26
C ARG A 84 15.20 -8.04 -14.38
N LYS A 85 16.45 -8.13 -14.81
CA LYS A 85 17.50 -8.81 -14.03
C LYS A 85 17.76 -8.11 -12.70
N ALA A 86 17.86 -6.78 -12.70
CA ALA A 86 18.02 -5.98 -11.49
C ALA A 86 16.83 -6.14 -10.53
N LEU A 87 15.59 -6.21 -11.04
CA LEU A 87 14.39 -6.44 -10.21
C LEU A 87 14.36 -7.83 -9.56
N GLU A 88 14.74 -8.86 -10.32
CA GLU A 88 14.86 -10.22 -9.79
C GLU A 88 15.94 -10.28 -8.69
N ASN A 89 17.08 -9.65 -8.92
CA ASN A 89 18.16 -9.61 -7.93
C ASN A 89 17.77 -8.78 -6.69
N MET A 90 17.07 -7.64 -6.86
CA MET A 90 16.51 -6.85 -5.74
C MET A 90 15.56 -7.67 -4.87
N ARG A 91 14.69 -8.49 -5.50
CA ARG A 91 13.73 -9.37 -4.80
C ARG A 91 14.43 -10.30 -3.80
N TYR A 92 15.60 -10.81 -4.15
CA TYR A 92 16.37 -11.74 -3.32
C TYR A 92 17.52 -11.07 -2.54
N LYS A 93 17.60 -9.73 -2.54
CA LYS A 93 18.69 -8.96 -1.92
C LYS A 93 20.08 -9.35 -2.48
N GLN A 94 20.14 -9.64 -3.77
CA GLN A 94 21.32 -10.13 -4.50
C GLN A 94 21.79 -9.17 -5.61
N CYS A 95 21.58 -7.86 -5.45
CA CYS A 95 22.01 -6.87 -6.45
C CYS A 95 23.51 -6.93 -6.69
N THR A 96 23.90 -6.93 -7.96
CA THR A 96 25.31 -6.86 -8.38
C THR A 96 25.74 -5.41 -8.60
N THR A 97 27.04 -5.19 -8.81
CA THR A 97 27.59 -3.88 -9.16
C THR A 97 27.01 -3.35 -10.48
N GLU A 98 26.76 -4.25 -11.43
CA GLU A 98 26.15 -3.93 -12.73
C GLU A 98 24.69 -3.47 -12.54
N ASP A 99 23.92 -4.12 -11.66
CA ASP A 99 22.55 -3.70 -11.33
C ASP A 99 22.54 -2.30 -10.73
N ILE A 100 23.42 -2.03 -9.76
CA ILE A 100 23.51 -0.72 -9.09
C ILE A 100 23.92 0.36 -10.09
N THR A 101 24.89 0.07 -10.96
CA THR A 101 25.35 1.00 -12.01
C THR A 101 24.22 1.28 -13.00
N PHE A 102 23.47 0.25 -13.40
CA PHE A 102 22.30 0.40 -14.23
C PHE A 102 21.23 1.28 -13.58
N LEU A 103 20.88 1.04 -12.30
CA LEU A 103 19.89 1.85 -11.58
C LEU A 103 20.33 3.31 -11.42
N ARG A 104 21.61 3.56 -11.16
CA ARG A 104 22.18 4.92 -11.11
C ARG A 104 22.07 5.64 -12.45
N SER A 105 22.12 4.91 -13.57
CA SER A 105 21.87 5.48 -14.90
C SER A 105 20.41 5.91 -15.14
N LEU A 106 19.49 5.59 -14.23
CA LEU A 106 18.10 6.02 -14.29
C LEU A 106 17.83 7.28 -13.46
N ILE A 107 18.80 7.74 -12.66
CA ILE A 107 18.68 8.99 -11.89
C ILE A 107 18.55 10.16 -12.85
N SER A 108 17.69 11.13 -12.50
CA SER A 108 17.52 12.35 -13.29
C SER A 108 18.83 13.11 -13.42
N ASP A 109 19.10 13.61 -14.62
CA ASP A 109 20.28 14.38 -14.93
C ASP A 109 19.85 15.65 -15.69
N PRO A 110 19.90 16.84 -15.05
CA PRO A 110 19.53 18.10 -15.70
C PRO A 110 20.40 18.44 -16.92
N SER A 111 21.64 17.95 -16.97
CA SER A 111 22.54 18.20 -18.11
C SER A 111 22.15 17.38 -19.35
N ASN A 112 21.35 16.33 -19.17
CA ASN A 112 20.85 15.49 -20.23
C ASN A 112 19.33 15.68 -20.37
N ASN A 113 18.89 16.44 -21.38
CA ASN A 113 17.47 16.72 -21.61
C ASN A 113 16.61 15.44 -21.68
N SER A 114 17.14 14.33 -22.20
CA SER A 114 16.38 13.07 -22.26
C SER A 114 16.21 12.39 -20.90
N ARG A 115 16.96 12.77 -19.87
CA ARG A 115 16.91 12.21 -18.51
C ARG A 115 16.47 13.22 -17.45
N SER A 116 16.39 14.50 -17.80
CA SER A 116 15.82 15.51 -16.91
C SER A 116 14.33 15.25 -16.67
N VAL A 117 13.89 15.42 -15.42
CA VAL A 117 12.47 15.43 -15.04
C VAL A 117 11.68 16.54 -15.71
N ASP A 118 12.35 17.60 -16.17
CA ASP A 118 11.71 18.71 -16.89
C ASP A 118 11.33 18.34 -18.33
N ASN A 119 11.80 17.18 -18.82
CA ASN A 119 11.45 16.71 -20.15
C ASN A 119 9.92 16.55 -20.28
N PRO A 120 9.29 17.09 -21.34
CA PRO A 120 7.84 17.00 -21.53
C PRO A 120 7.26 15.58 -21.46
N ARG A 121 8.04 14.55 -21.77
CA ARG A 121 7.61 13.15 -21.66
C ARG A 121 7.21 12.75 -20.24
N PHE A 122 7.74 13.43 -19.23
CA PHE A 122 7.47 13.16 -17.81
C PHE A 122 6.36 14.03 -17.24
N ARG A 123 5.78 14.94 -18.04
CA ARG A 123 4.80 15.95 -17.59
C ARG A 123 3.65 15.33 -16.80
N ASN A 124 3.09 14.23 -17.31
CA ASN A 124 1.92 13.54 -16.74
C ASN A 124 2.27 12.11 -16.26
N THR A 125 3.51 11.89 -15.85
CA THR A 125 3.93 10.61 -15.26
C THR A 125 3.61 10.56 -13.77
N SER A 126 3.21 9.38 -13.27
CA SER A 126 2.97 9.16 -11.85
C SER A 126 4.24 9.31 -11.02
N ILE A 127 4.13 9.98 -9.88
CA ILE A 127 5.23 10.17 -8.92
C ILE A 127 4.94 9.33 -7.69
N ILE A 128 5.90 8.48 -7.31
CA ILE A 128 5.83 7.66 -6.10
C ILE A 128 6.71 8.29 -5.04
N LEU A 129 6.16 8.52 -3.85
CA LEU A 129 6.85 9.14 -2.71
C LEU A 129 6.74 8.28 -1.46
N THR A 130 7.71 8.40 -0.57
CA THR A 130 7.82 7.55 0.63
C THR A 130 6.73 7.83 1.66
N TYR A 131 6.34 9.10 1.84
CA TYR A 131 5.42 9.51 2.91
C TYR A 131 4.16 10.15 2.34
N ASN A 132 3.02 9.83 2.94
CA ASN A 132 1.74 10.46 2.61
C ASN A 132 1.83 12.00 2.69
N LYS A 133 2.48 12.55 3.71
CA LYS A 133 2.65 14.01 3.86
C LYS A 133 3.36 14.70 2.67
N HIS A 134 4.14 13.96 1.88
CA HIS A 134 4.85 14.52 0.72
C HIS A 134 4.02 14.44 -0.57
N LYS A 135 2.95 13.62 -0.62
CA LYS A 135 2.15 13.44 -1.83
C LYS A 135 1.16 14.58 -2.06
N ASP A 136 0.72 15.25 -1.00
CA ASP A 136 -0.37 16.22 -1.07
C ASP A 136 0.02 17.43 -1.92
N VAL A 137 1.24 17.97 -1.74
CA VAL A 137 1.72 19.12 -2.50
C VAL A 137 1.87 18.81 -4.01
N PRO A 138 2.57 17.72 -4.43
CA PRO A 138 2.65 17.36 -5.85
C PRO A 138 1.28 17.04 -6.47
N ASN A 139 0.39 16.38 -5.74
CA ASN A 139 -0.95 16.09 -6.22
C ASN A 139 -1.77 17.37 -6.42
N GLU A 140 -1.71 18.31 -5.49
CA GLU A 140 -2.41 19.59 -5.61
C GLU A 140 -1.89 20.38 -6.82
N LEU A 141 -0.57 20.54 -6.95
CA LEU A 141 0.05 21.25 -8.07
C LEU A 141 -0.23 20.57 -9.41
N GLY A 142 -0.09 19.24 -9.47
CA GLY A 142 -0.32 18.46 -10.68
C GLY A 142 -1.78 18.50 -11.13
N THR A 143 -2.72 18.44 -10.19
CA THR A 143 -4.15 18.44 -10.48
C THR A 143 -4.62 19.81 -11.00
N LYS A 144 -4.24 20.91 -10.34
CA LYS A 144 -4.59 22.28 -10.80
C LYS A 144 -4.05 22.55 -12.20
N ARG A 145 -2.79 22.16 -12.44
CA ARG A 145 -2.13 22.30 -13.73
C ARG A 145 -2.81 21.46 -14.81
N PHE A 146 -3.10 20.19 -14.54
CA PHE A 146 -3.75 19.30 -15.50
C PHE A 146 -5.13 19.82 -15.90
N ALA A 147 -5.93 20.29 -14.93
CA ALA A 147 -7.22 20.92 -15.18
C ALA A 147 -7.10 22.15 -16.09
N ALA A 148 -6.15 23.04 -15.80
CA ALA A 148 -5.90 24.23 -16.62
C ALA A 148 -5.45 23.90 -18.05
N GLU A 149 -4.56 22.91 -18.23
CA GLU A 149 -4.04 22.51 -19.54
C GLU A 149 -5.08 21.77 -20.39
N THR A 150 -6.03 21.07 -19.76
CA THR A 150 -7.05 20.25 -20.46
C THR A 150 -8.42 20.91 -20.53
N GLY A 151 -8.60 22.09 -19.92
CA GLY A 151 -9.89 22.76 -19.83
C GLY A 151 -10.92 22.01 -18.97
N GLN A 152 -10.47 21.11 -18.09
CA GLN A 152 -11.36 20.33 -17.23
C GLN A 152 -11.63 21.06 -15.91
N THR A 153 -12.85 20.93 -15.40
CA THR A 153 -13.21 21.44 -14.07
C THR A 153 -12.74 20.46 -12.99
N LEU A 154 -11.98 20.96 -12.02
CA LEU A 154 -11.60 20.16 -10.86
C LEU A 154 -12.78 20.03 -9.90
N VAL A 155 -13.21 18.80 -9.64
CA VAL A 155 -14.23 18.51 -8.62
C VAL A 155 -13.58 17.78 -7.45
N GLN A 156 -13.79 18.29 -6.24
CA GLN A 156 -13.33 17.67 -5.00
C GLN A 156 -14.53 17.10 -4.27
N PHE A 157 -14.39 15.84 -3.83
CA PHE A 157 -15.36 15.17 -2.97
C PHE A 157 -14.63 14.72 -1.72
N PHE A 158 -15.30 14.78 -0.57
CA PHE A 158 -14.80 14.26 0.70
C PHE A 158 -15.64 13.04 1.08
N SER A 159 -14.99 11.96 1.52
CA SER A 159 -15.68 10.86 2.19
C SER A 159 -15.82 11.25 3.66
N GLU A 160 -17.05 11.24 4.16
CA GLU A 160 -17.31 11.32 5.59
C GLU A 160 -17.40 9.88 6.12
N ASP A 161 -16.32 9.42 6.74
CA ASP A 161 -16.30 8.11 7.38
C ASP A 161 -16.78 8.27 8.83
N GLU A 162 -17.99 7.78 9.14
CA GLU A 162 -18.49 7.66 10.51
C GLU A 162 -18.33 6.21 10.97
N GLU A 163 -17.72 6.03 12.14
CA GLU A 163 -17.68 4.72 12.80
C GLU A 163 -19.11 4.39 13.28
N VAL A 164 -19.70 3.34 12.73
CA VAL A 164 -20.98 2.83 13.22
C VAL A 164 -20.73 2.28 14.63
N VAL A 165 -21.04 3.07 15.66
CA VAL A 165 -21.05 2.61 17.04
C VAL A 165 -22.21 1.65 17.17
N PHE A 166 -21.91 0.35 17.18
CA PHE A 166 -22.87 -0.64 17.66
C PHE A 166 -22.99 -0.45 19.17
N ASP A 167 -24.21 -0.30 19.68
CA ASP A 167 -24.48 -0.24 21.12
C ASP A 167 -24.05 -1.56 21.77
N GLU A 168 -22.80 -1.61 22.26
CA GLU A 168 -22.41 -2.65 23.20
C GLU A 168 -23.16 -2.42 24.52
N PRO A 169 -23.78 -3.46 25.11
CA PRO A 169 -24.34 -3.33 26.45
C PRO A 169 -23.24 -2.91 27.42
N PRO A 170 -23.54 -2.03 28.39
CA PRO A 170 -22.54 -1.28 29.15
C PRO A 170 -21.63 -2.23 29.93
N SER A 171 -20.40 -2.41 29.47
CA SER A 171 -19.33 -3.03 30.26
C SER A 171 -18.65 -1.96 31.12
N LYS A 172 -18.56 -2.23 32.42
CA LYS A 172 -18.01 -1.31 33.41
C LYS A 172 -16.48 -1.22 33.25
N THR A 173 -15.95 0.01 33.41
CA THR A 173 -14.52 0.39 33.62
C THR A 173 -13.57 0.18 32.42
N HIS A 174 -12.68 1.10 32.01
CA HIS A 174 -11.95 2.15 32.70
C HIS A 174 -11.70 3.36 31.76
N ASP A 175 -11.91 4.56 32.27
CA ASP A 175 -11.76 5.84 31.58
C ASP A 175 -10.29 6.08 31.13
N ARG A 176 -10.02 6.02 29.81
CA ARG A 176 -8.79 6.57 29.20
C ARG A 176 -9.17 7.58 28.12
N LYS A 177 -9.30 8.84 28.54
CA LYS A 177 -9.56 9.98 27.66
C LYS A 177 -8.40 10.21 26.68
N HIS A 178 -8.48 9.66 25.48
CA HIS A 178 -7.73 10.20 24.34
C HIS A 178 -8.40 11.48 23.86
N LYS A 179 -7.87 12.63 24.29
CA LYS A 179 -8.28 13.95 23.79
C LYS A 179 -7.78 14.12 22.35
N TRP A 180 -8.64 13.87 21.37
CA TRP A 180 -8.43 14.33 20.00
C TRP A 180 -9.07 15.71 19.81
N ARG A 181 -8.34 16.61 19.14
CA ARG A 181 -8.76 18.00 18.86
C ARG A 181 -10.10 17.99 18.14
N LYS A 182 -11.09 18.69 18.69
CA LYS A 182 -12.36 18.98 18.01
C LYS A 182 -12.06 19.61 16.65
N ALA A 183 -12.63 19.01 15.59
CA ALA A 183 -12.63 19.61 14.27
C ALA A 183 -13.28 21.00 14.33
N THR A 184 -12.55 22.01 13.92
CA THR A 184 -13.05 23.37 13.80
C THR A 184 -14.06 23.39 12.65
N LYS A 185 -15.36 23.48 12.97
CA LYS A 185 -16.41 23.75 11.97
C LYS A 185 -16.05 25.03 11.22
N HIS A 186 -15.56 24.91 9.99
CA HIS A 186 -15.48 26.06 9.08
C HIS A 186 -16.82 26.20 8.38
N LYS A 187 -17.42 27.37 8.58
CA LYS A 187 -18.64 27.82 7.92
C LYS A 187 -18.32 27.99 6.44
N ILE A 188 -19.16 27.45 5.58
CA ILE A 188 -19.11 27.68 4.13
C ILE A 188 -19.48 29.15 3.92
N ASP A 189 -18.49 29.99 3.63
CA ASP A 189 -18.74 31.30 3.03
C ASP A 189 -18.77 31.11 1.51
N ASN A 190 -19.98 31.05 0.96
CA ASN A 190 -20.19 31.24 -0.47
C ASN A 190 -19.82 32.69 -0.79
N GLN A 191 -18.68 32.92 -1.43
CA GLN A 191 -18.44 34.13 -2.19
C GLN A 191 -18.33 33.78 -3.66
N VAL A 192 -19.41 34.10 -4.37
CA VAL A 192 -19.45 34.31 -5.80
C VAL A 192 -18.76 35.64 -6.07
N GLN A 193 -17.67 35.61 -6.84
CA GLN A 193 -17.36 36.55 -7.92
C GLN A 193 -16.15 36.05 -8.73
#